data_AF-A0A6D2G1L5-F1
#
_entry.id   AF-A0A6D2G1L5-F1
#
_cell.length_a   1.000
_cell.length_b   1.000
_cell.length_c   1.000
_cell.angle_alpha   90.00
_cell.angle_beta   90.00
_cell.angle_gamma   90.00
#
_symmetry.space_group_name_H-M   'P 1'
#
loop_
_entity.id
_entity.type
_entity.pdbx_description
1 polymer ?
#
loop_
_entity_poly.entity_id
_entity_poly.type
_entity_poly.pdbx_seq_one_letter_code
_entity_poly.pdbx_strand_id
1 'polypeptide(L)'
;MYKFVMSALSTLVTIYLLLSLILTVAIAWCVNRLIVHPLRKIARELNDIPQQELIGHQLALPRLHQDDEIGMLVRSYNLNQQLMQRQSEEQTDNAMRFPVSDLPNKAFLMALLEQVVTRQQTTRAYHCDVRNVA
;
A
#
# COMPACT_ATOMS: atom_id res chain seq x y z
N MET A 1 64.86 -22.07 7.87
CA MET A 1 64.25 -21.31 6.75
C MET A 1 62.84 -21.80 6.42
N TYR A 2 62.63 -23.04 5.95
CA TYR A 2 61.28 -23.53 5.55
C TYR A 2 60.19 -23.49 6.64
N LYS A 3 60.51 -23.80 7.90
CA LYS A 3 59.51 -23.77 9.00
C LYS A 3 58.94 -22.37 9.27
N PHE A 4 59.74 -21.33 9.07
CA PHE A 4 59.32 -19.94 9.22
C PHE A 4 58.40 -19.51 8.07
N VAL A 5 58.78 -19.86 6.84
CA VAL A 5 57.96 -19.59 5.64
C VAL A 5 56.60 -20.30 5.74
N MET A 6 56.59 -21.57 6.13
CA MET A 6 55.33 -22.32 6.31
C MET A 6 54.45 -21.74 7.42
N SER A 7 55.04 -21.33 8.54
CA SER A 7 54.29 -20.68 9.62
C SER A 7 53.72 -19.33 9.18
N ALA A 8 54.49 -18.51 8.48
CA ALA A 8 54.05 -17.21 7.97
C ALA A 8 52.92 -17.35 6.94
N LEU A 9 53.06 -18.29 5.99
CA LEU A 9 52.01 -18.60 5.01
C LEU A 9 50.74 -19.11 5.69
N SER A 10 50.87 -19.99 6.69
CA SER A 10 49.73 -20.48 7.46
C SER A 10 48.99 -19.35 8.19
N THR A 11 49.73 -18.42 8.82
CA THR A 11 49.12 -17.25 9.47
C THR A 11 48.45 -16.30 8.48
N LEU A 12 49.04 -16.07 7.30
CA LEU A 12 48.41 -15.23 6.27
C LEU A 12 47.11 -15.87 5.76
N VAL A 13 47.14 -17.16 5.41
CA VAL A 13 45.96 -17.88 4.92
C VAL A 13 44.85 -17.88 5.97
N THR A 14 45.17 -18.15 7.23
CA THR A 14 44.17 -18.15 8.32
C THR A 14 43.56 -16.78 8.54
N ILE A 15 44.35 -15.70 8.52
CA ILE A 15 43.82 -14.33 8.63
C ILE A 15 42.89 -14.00 7.45
N TYR A 16 43.26 -14.34 6.21
CA TYR A 16 42.40 -14.09 5.05
C TYR A 16 41.10 -14.91 5.09
N LEU A 17 41.17 -16.17 5.53
CA LEU A 17 39.98 -17.00 5.72
C LEU A 17 39.06 -16.43 6.80
N LEU A 18 39.63 -15.99 7.92
CA LEU A 18 38.87 -15.41 9.03
C LEU A 18 38.24 -14.07 8.62
N LEU A 19 38.99 -13.22 7.91
CA LEU A 19 38.47 -11.98 7.33
C LEU A 19 37.34 -12.27 6.34
N SER A 20 37.52 -13.23 5.43
CA SER A 20 36.47 -13.62 4.48
C SER A 20 35.23 -14.13 5.20
N LEU A 21 35.39 -14.95 6.24
CA LEU A 21 34.27 -15.50 7.01
C LEU A 21 33.46 -14.38 7.69
N ILE A 22 34.15 -13.45 8.37
CA ILE A 22 33.50 -12.30 9.01
C ILE A 22 32.81 -11.43 7.96
N LEU A 23 33.47 -11.17 6.83
CA LEU A 23 32.92 -10.37 5.74
C LEU A 23 31.65 -11.01 5.18
N THR A 24 31.64 -12.32 4.95
CA THR A 24 30.46 -13.04 4.43
C THR A 24 29.28 -12.94 5.41
N VAL A 25 29.50 -13.15 6.71
CA VAL A 25 28.44 -13.03 7.72
C VAL A 25 27.93 -11.59 7.82
N ALA A 26 28.83 -10.61 7.78
CA ALA A 26 28.47 -9.20 7.82
C ALA A 26 27.64 -8.78 6.60
N ILE A 27 28.01 -9.22 5.40
CA ILE A 27 27.25 -8.96 4.17
C ILE A 27 25.89 -9.63 4.24
N ALA A 28 25.82 -10.90 4.63
CA ALA A 28 24.55 -11.62 4.76
C ALA A 28 23.61 -10.93 5.77
N TRP A 29 24.14 -10.47 6.90
CA TRP A 29 23.38 -9.71 7.89
C TRP A 29 22.91 -8.35 7.36
N CYS A 30 23.81 -7.64 6.66
CA CYS A 30 23.49 -6.35 6.06
C CYS A 30 22.34 -6.49 5.06
N VAL A 31 22.41 -7.44 4.13
CA VAL A 31 21.35 -7.73 3.15
C VAL A 31 20.04 -8.08 3.85
N ASN A 32 20.08 -8.99 4.83
CA ASN A 32 18.88 -9.40 5.57
C ASN A 32 18.23 -8.23 6.35
N ARG A 33 19.03 -7.38 6.99
CA ARG A 33 18.50 -6.24 7.76
C ARG A 33 18.08 -5.06 6.89
N LEU A 34 18.83 -4.77 5.84
CA LEU A 34 18.63 -3.60 4.97
C LEU A 34 17.52 -3.83 3.94
N ILE A 35 17.40 -5.03 3.37
CA ILE A 35 16.42 -5.29 2.30
C ILE A 35 15.18 -6.02 2.85
N VAL A 36 15.38 -7.14 3.55
CA VAL A 36 14.24 -8.01 3.93
C VAL A 36 13.34 -7.33 4.95
N HIS A 37 13.88 -6.59 5.92
CA HIS A 37 13.08 -5.93 6.95
C HIS A 37 12.15 -4.82 6.41
N PRO A 38 12.63 -3.82 5.64
CA PRO A 38 11.73 -2.81 5.08
C PRO A 38 10.76 -3.41 4.06
N LEU A 39 11.18 -4.38 3.25
CA LEU A 39 10.30 -5.02 2.27
C LEU A 39 9.18 -5.81 2.96
N ARG A 40 9.48 -6.49 4.07
CA ARG A 40 8.48 -7.18 4.90
C ARG A 40 7.57 -6.23 5.67
N LYS A 41 8.03 -5.00 5.93
CA LYS A 41 7.19 -3.94 6.52
C LYS A 41 6.20 -3.42 5.48
N ILE A 42 6.70 -3.08 4.29
CA ILE A 42 5.89 -2.66 3.13
C ILE A 42 4.86 -3.73 2.76
N ALA A 43 5.27 -5.00 2.67
CA ALA A 43 4.36 -6.09 2.33
C ALA A 43 3.26 -6.31 3.37
N ARG A 44 3.55 -6.08 4.66
CA ARG A 44 2.54 -6.13 5.72
C ARG A 44 1.61 -4.94 5.66
N GLU A 45 2.16 -3.73 5.49
CA GLU A 45 1.36 -2.52 5.26
C GLU A 45 0.43 -2.70 4.05
N LEU A 46 0.88 -3.31 2.95
CA LEU A 46 0.03 -3.60 1.78
C LEU A 46 -1.03 -4.68 2.04
N ASN A 47 -0.72 -5.70 2.85
CA ASN A 47 -1.63 -6.83 3.09
C ASN A 47 -2.72 -6.48 4.10
N ASP A 48 -2.40 -5.65 5.10
CA ASP A 48 -3.34 -5.26 6.16
C ASP A 48 -4.33 -4.15 5.72
N ILE A 49 -4.22 -3.61 4.49
CA ILE A 49 -5.16 -2.59 3.99
C ILE A 49 -6.45 -3.26 3.47
N PRO A 50 -7.62 -2.99 4.07
CA PRO A 50 -8.89 -3.43 3.53
C PRO A 50 -9.19 -2.74 2.20
N GLN A 51 -9.73 -3.47 1.22
CA GLN A 51 -9.97 -3.00 -0.16
C GLN A 51 -10.76 -1.68 -0.28
N GLN A 52 -11.50 -1.31 0.77
CA GLN A 52 -12.31 -0.10 0.84
C GLN A 52 -11.51 1.19 1.08
N GLU A 53 -10.29 1.09 1.64
CA GLU A 53 -9.39 2.23 1.94
C GLU A 53 -8.21 2.32 0.96
N LEU A 54 -8.18 1.50 -0.09
CA LEU A 54 -7.11 1.52 -1.08
C LEU A 54 -7.00 2.87 -1.81
N ILE A 55 -8.12 3.58 -2.00
CA ILE A 55 -8.17 4.83 -2.76
C ILE A 55 -7.64 5.97 -1.88
N GLY A 56 -6.43 6.45 -2.20
CA GLY A 56 -5.78 7.56 -1.50
C GLY A 56 -4.82 7.16 -0.37
N HIS A 57 -4.60 5.86 -0.17
CA HIS A 57 -3.60 5.39 0.80
C HIS A 57 -2.19 5.77 0.34
N GLN A 58 -1.44 6.45 1.19
CA GLN A 58 -0.04 6.80 0.95
C GLN A 58 0.88 5.98 1.84
N LEU A 59 1.81 5.25 1.22
CA LEU A 59 2.87 4.58 1.97
C LEU A 59 3.79 5.63 2.57
N ALA A 60 4.02 5.53 3.89
CA ALA A 60 4.93 6.40 4.60
C ALA A 60 6.38 6.08 4.21
N LEU A 61 6.98 6.96 3.39
CA LEU A 61 8.34 6.77 2.87
C LEU A 61 9.36 6.73 4.03
N PRO A 62 10.05 5.60 4.25
CA PRO A 62 11.12 5.53 5.24
C PRO A 62 12.29 6.41 4.79
N ARG A 63 12.65 7.43 5.58
CA ARG A 63 13.70 8.43 5.26
C ARG A 63 15.07 7.84 4.89
N LEU A 64 15.34 6.59 5.29
CA LEU A 64 16.62 5.92 5.03
C LEU A 64 16.77 5.45 3.58
N HIS A 65 15.67 5.17 2.85
CA HIS A 65 15.70 4.65 1.48
C HIS A 65 15.20 5.69 0.47
N GLN A 66 15.38 6.99 0.77
CA GLN A 66 14.82 8.06 -0.04
C GLN A 66 15.32 8.02 -1.49
N ASP A 67 16.58 7.64 -1.71
CA ASP A 67 17.23 7.62 -3.03
C ASP A 67 17.49 6.20 -3.57
N ASP A 68 17.04 5.16 -2.87
CA ASP A 68 17.14 3.77 -3.31
C ASP A 68 15.93 3.35 -4.15
N GLU A 69 16.06 2.23 -4.85
CA GLU A 69 14.99 1.63 -5.68
C GLU A 69 13.69 1.43 -4.88
N ILE A 70 13.80 1.11 -3.59
CA ILE A 70 12.67 0.98 -2.67
C ILE A 70 11.94 2.32 -2.49
N GLY A 71 12.68 3.43 -2.39
CA GLY A 71 12.10 4.76 -2.31
C GLY A 71 11.41 5.19 -3.60
N MET A 72 12.00 4.87 -4.76
CA MET A 72 11.36 5.09 -6.05
C MET A 72 10.05 4.30 -6.17
N LEU A 73 10.02 3.04 -5.74
CA LEU A 73 8.82 2.22 -5.74
C LEU A 73 7.71 2.82 -4.87
N VAL A 74 8.03 3.25 -3.66
CA VAL A 74 7.06 3.91 -2.76
C VAL A 74 6.53 5.21 -3.36
N ARG A 75 7.39 6.05 -3.95
CA ARG A 75 6.96 7.29 -4.62
C ARG A 75 6.06 7.01 -5.83
N SER A 76 6.43 6.03 -6.67
CA SER A 76 5.64 5.62 -7.84
C SER A 76 4.27 5.07 -7.43
N TYR A 77 4.22 4.26 -6.38
CA TYR A 77 2.97 3.77 -5.81
C TYR A 77 2.08 4.93 -5.34
N ASN A 78 2.61 5.87 -4.55
CA ASN A 78 1.85 7.01 -4.05
C ASN A 78 1.34 7.92 -5.17
N LEU A 79 2.15 8.12 -6.23
CA LEU A 79 1.74 8.85 -7.43
C LEU A 79 0.60 8.14 -8.15
N ASN A 80 0.70 6.82 -8.33
CA ASN A 80 -0.37 6.03 -8.95
C ASN A 80 -1.65 6.06 -8.13
N GLN A 81 -1.56 6.02 -6.80
CA GLN A 81 -2.72 6.17 -5.92
C GLN A 81 -3.41 7.52 -6.10
N GLN A 82 -2.63 8.61 -6.22
CA GLN A 82 -3.17 9.93 -6.49
C GLN A 82 -3.83 10.02 -7.88
N LEU A 83 -3.24 9.38 -8.90
CA LEU A 83 -3.82 9.33 -10.25
C LEU A 83 -5.13 8.55 -10.27
N MET A 84 -5.19 7.40 -9.58
CA MET A 84 -6.41 6.60 -9.46
C MET A 84 -7.49 7.35 -8.70
N GLN A 85 -7.13 8.06 -7.63
CA GLN A 85 -8.07 8.92 -6.92
C GLN A 85 -8.64 10.01 -7.83
N ARG A 86 -7.80 10.72 -8.59
CA ARG A 86 -8.27 11.75 -9.53
C ARG A 86 -9.17 11.17 -10.63
N GLN A 87 -8.82 10.01 -11.20
CA GLN A 87 -9.69 9.37 -12.20
C GLN A 87 -11.03 8.95 -11.62
N SER A 88 -11.05 8.46 -10.37
CA SER A 88 -12.29 8.14 -9.67
C SER A 88 -13.12 9.41 -9.42
N GLU A 89 -12.49 10.51 -9.03
CA GLU A 89 -13.15 11.81 -8.85
C GLU A 89 -13.72 12.34 -10.17
N GLU A 90 -12.96 12.29 -11.26
CA GLU A 90 -13.41 12.70 -12.61
C GLU A 90 -14.54 11.80 -13.14
N GLN A 91 -14.48 10.49 -12.92
CA GLN A 91 -15.57 9.57 -13.27
C GLN A 91 -16.81 9.84 -12.44
N THR A 92 -16.65 10.15 -11.16
CA THR A 92 -17.77 10.49 -10.28
C THR A 92 -18.39 11.82 -10.69
N ASP A 93 -17.58 12.82 -11.04
CA ASP A 93 -18.05 14.12 -11.53
C ASP A 93 -18.77 13.97 -12.89
N ASN A 94 -18.19 13.22 -13.83
CA ASN A 94 -18.82 12.95 -15.12
C ASN A 94 -20.08 12.05 -15.02
N ALA A 95 -20.12 11.13 -14.05
CA ALA A 95 -21.31 10.33 -13.76
C ALA A 95 -22.41 11.17 -13.08
N MET A 96 -22.03 12.20 -12.31
CA MET A 96 -22.97 13.11 -11.62
C MET A 96 -23.34 14.33 -12.44
N ARG A 97 -22.62 14.69 -13.51
CA ARG A 97 -22.86 15.91 -14.33
C ARG A 97 -23.16 15.55 -15.78
N PHE A 98 -24.24 16.08 -16.36
CA PHE A 98 -24.49 15.93 -17.79
C PHE A 98 -23.70 17.00 -18.58
N PRO A 99 -22.85 16.66 -19.55
CA PRO A 99 -21.83 17.57 -20.11
C PRO A 99 -22.39 18.76 -20.93
N VAL A 100 -23.69 18.77 -21.27
CA VAL A 100 -24.34 19.84 -22.04
C VAL A 100 -25.28 20.69 -21.17
N SER A 101 -25.63 20.20 -20.00
CA SER A 101 -26.59 20.85 -19.12
C SER A 101 -26.14 20.57 -17.69
N ASP A 102 -25.63 21.57 -16.99
CA ASP A 102 -25.13 21.56 -15.60
C ASP A 102 -26.04 20.91 -14.52
N LEU A 103 -27.10 20.21 -14.93
CA LEU A 103 -27.96 19.38 -14.13
C LEU A 103 -27.34 18.00 -13.80
N PRO A 104 -27.70 17.45 -12.64
CA PRO A 104 -27.30 16.11 -12.24
C PRO A 104 -27.84 15.03 -13.18
N ASN A 105 -27.02 14.03 -13.48
CA ASN A 105 -27.36 12.93 -14.40
C ASN A 105 -28.67 12.23 -13.99
N LYS A 106 -29.55 11.93 -14.96
CA LYS A 106 -30.83 11.22 -14.76
C LYS A 106 -30.65 9.91 -14.00
N ALA A 107 -29.54 9.21 -14.20
CA ALA A 107 -29.23 7.97 -13.48
C ALA A 107 -29.03 8.21 -11.97
N PHE A 108 -28.33 9.28 -11.60
CA PHE A 108 -28.11 9.68 -10.20
C PHE A 108 -29.42 10.15 -9.54
N LEU A 109 -30.23 10.93 -10.26
CA LEU A 109 -31.53 11.39 -9.75
C LEU A 109 -32.52 10.22 -9.58
N MET A 110 -32.52 9.26 -10.51
CA MET A 110 -33.31 8.03 -10.39
C MET A 110 -32.86 7.16 -9.20
N ALA A 111 -31.55 7.00 -8.99
CA ALA A 111 -31.03 6.26 -7.84
C ALA A 111 -31.41 6.92 -6.51
N LEU A 112 -31.33 8.26 -6.41
CA LEU A 112 -31.79 9.00 -5.24
C LEU A 112 -33.30 8.86 -5.04
N LEU A 113 -34.09 8.94 -6.11
CA LEU A 113 -35.54 8.73 -6.05
C LEU A 113 -35.88 7.33 -5.56
N GLU A 114 -35.23 6.31 -6.10
CA GLU A 114 -35.43 4.91 -5.71
C GLU A 114 -35.06 4.68 -4.24
N GLN A 115 -33.97 5.28 -3.77
CA GLN A 115 -33.54 5.22 -2.36
C GLN A 115 -34.54 5.92 -1.42
N VAL A 116 -35.09 7.08 -1.82
CA VAL A 116 -36.12 7.77 -1.03
C VAL A 116 -37.43 6.99 -1.02
N VAL A 117 -37.82 6.38 -2.14
CA VAL A 117 -39.02 5.55 -2.26
C VAL A 117 -38.90 4.30 -1.39
N THR A 118 -37.77 3.60 -1.39
CA THR A 118 -37.54 2.43 -0.50
C THR A 118 -37.48 2.83 0.98
N ARG A 119 -36.89 3.98 1.32
CA ARG A 119 -36.97 4.54 2.69
C ARG A 119 -38.40 4.85 3.12
N GLN A 120 -39.25 5.37 2.23
CA GLN A 120 -40.65 5.64 2.53
C GLN A 120 -41.49 4.36 2.66
N GLN A 121 -41.20 3.34 1.87
CA GLN A 121 -41.89 2.04 1.96
C GLN A 121 -41.56 1.32 3.26
N THR A 122 -40.30 1.36 3.70
CA THR A 122 -39.90 0.80 5.00
C THR A 122 -40.55 1.56 6.17
N THR A 123 -40.54 2.90 6.17
CA THR A 123 -41.24 3.68 7.23
C THR A 123 -42.76 3.46 7.24
N ARG A 124 -43.38 3.26 6.08
CA ARG A 124 -44.82 2.89 6.00
C ARG A 124 -45.10 1.47 6.48
N ALA A 125 -44.20 0.52 6.25
CA ALA A 125 -44.31 -0.83 6.79
C ALA A 125 -44.21 -0.85 8.32
N TYR A 126 -43.28 -0.10 8.92
CA TYR A 126 -43.19 0.04 10.39
C TYR A 126 -44.40 0.79 10.98
N HIS A 127 -45.00 1.72 10.24
CA HIS A 127 -46.18 2.47 10.69
C HIS A 127 -47.49 1.67 10.62
N CYS A 128 -47.59 0.66 9.74
CA CYS A 128 -48.72 -0.27 9.72
C CYS A 128 -48.62 -1.35 10.81
N ASP A 129 -47.42 -1.72 11.25
CA ASP A 129 -47.23 -2.72 12.32
C ASP A 129 -47.64 -2.17 13.69
N VAL A 130 -47.31 -0.90 13.99
CA VAL A 130 -47.70 -0.24 15.26
C VAL A 130 -49.22 0.01 15.37
N ARG A 131 -49.94 -0.01 14.24
CA ARG A 131 -51.40 0.19 14.20
C ARG A 131 -52.21 -1.11 14.33
N ASN A 132 -51.57 -2.27 14.29
CA ASN A 132 -52.22 -3.58 14.39
C ASN A 132 -52.00 -4.26 15.77
N VAL A 133 -51.47 -3.50 16.74
CA VAL A 133 -51.21 -3.94 18.14
C VAL A 133 -51.99 -3.08 19.15
N ALA A 134 -53.04 -2.37 18.71
CA ALA A 134 -53.97 -1.65 19.59
C ALA A 134 -55.39 -2.18 19.41
#